data_AF-A0A8T6P7Y3-F1
#
_entry.id   AF-A0A8T6P7Y3-F1
#
_cell.length_a   1.000
_cell.length_b   1.000
_cell.length_c   1.000
_cell.angle_alpha   90.00
_cell.angle_beta   90.00
_cell.angle_gamma   90.00
#
_symmetry.space_group_name_H-M   'P 1'
#
loop_
_entity.id
_entity.type
_entity.pdbx_description
1 polymer ?
#
loop_
_entity_poly.entity_id
_entity_poly.type
_entity_poly.pdbx_seq_one_letter_code
_entity_poly.pdbx_strand_id
1 'polypeptide(L)'
;MAIQIERLDNEPIVIVRVTDPVDNIEDPRQTNDGVLAALEQSAGTLWRITDFSEASLSFSDLVLGMGLDETMTHPQVRNIVVGASEMVEMIGSSAAQKQYGGLSVAVVEDLETALALARYDAAVSEQADPPA
;
A
#
# COMPACT_ATOMS: atom_id res chain seq x y z
N MET A 1 -3.86 -0.36 -18.84
CA MET A 1 -3.72 0.31 -17.53
C MET A 1 -3.07 -0.72 -16.64
N ALA A 2 -1.87 -0.41 -16.17
CA ALA A 2 -1.12 -1.28 -15.28
C ALA A 2 -1.69 -1.30 -13.87
N ILE A 3 -2.36 -0.21 -13.48
CA ILE A 3 -2.92 -0.03 -12.14
C ILE A 3 -4.43 -0.24 -12.13
N GLN A 4 -4.89 -1.10 -11.22
CA GLN A 4 -6.29 -1.25 -10.84
C GLN A 4 -6.44 -0.94 -9.35
N ILE A 5 -7.35 -0.02 -9.01
CA ILE A 5 -7.63 0.36 -7.63
C ILE A 5 -9.04 -0.12 -7.28
N GLU A 6 -9.14 -0.95 -6.24
CA GLU A 6 -10.40 -1.52 -5.75
C GLU A 6 -10.54 -1.18 -4.27
N ARG A 7 -11.63 -0.50 -3.91
CA ARG A 7 -12.01 -0.30 -2.51
C ARG A 7 -12.94 -1.43 -2.08
N LEU A 8 -12.71 -1.97 -0.89
CA LEU A 8 -13.62 -2.96 -0.31
C LEU A 8 -14.82 -2.26 0.35
N ASP A 9 -16.02 -2.75 0.04
CA ASP A 9 -17.26 -2.20 0.59
C ASP A 9 -17.30 -2.37 2.11
N ASN A 10 -17.58 -1.27 2.82
CA ASN A 10 -17.69 -1.21 4.28
C ASN A 10 -16.38 -1.51 5.04
N GLU A 11 -15.25 -1.56 4.35
CA GLU A 11 -13.93 -1.75 4.98
C GLU A 11 -13.04 -0.54 4.67
N PRO A 12 -12.18 -0.12 5.62
CA PRO A 12 -11.19 0.93 5.39
C PRO A 12 -9.98 0.38 4.59
N ILE A 13 -10.23 -0.43 3.58
CA ILE A 13 -9.20 -1.14 2.81
C ILE A 13 -9.30 -0.74 1.33
N VAL A 14 -8.14 -0.41 0.76
CA VAL A 14 -7.97 -0.23 -0.68
C VAL A 14 -6.91 -1.20 -1.21
N ILE A 15 -7.21 -1.87 -2.31
CA ILE A 15 -6.30 -2.78 -3.02
C ILE A 15 -5.85 -2.07 -4.29
N VAL A 16 -4.54 -1.94 -4.46
CA VAL A 16 -3.88 -1.42 -5.64
C VAL A 16 -3.18 -2.58 -6.32
N ARG A 17 -3.76 -3.12 -7.39
CA ARG A 17 -3.11 -4.16 -8.20
C ARG A 17 -2.25 -3.52 -9.27
N VAL A 18 -1.02 -4.01 -9.38
CA VAL A 18 -0.04 -3.56 -10.36
C VAL A 18 0.25 -4.72 -11.32
N THR A 19 0.15 -4.46 -12.61
CA THR A 19 0.32 -5.42 -13.70
C THR A 19 1.21 -4.84 -14.79
N ASP A 20 1.92 -5.68 -15.53
CA ASP A 20 2.79 -5.20 -16.61
C ASP A 20 1.99 -4.70 -17.85
N PRO A 21 2.51 -3.71 -18.60
CA PRO A 21 3.74 -2.94 -18.36
C PRO A 21 3.49 -1.73 -17.46
N VAL A 22 4.37 -1.51 -16.47
CA VAL A 22 4.29 -0.37 -15.53
C VAL A 22 4.89 0.91 -16.12
N ASP A 23 4.16 2.02 -16.03
CA ASP A 23 4.63 3.38 -16.30
C ASP A 23 5.00 4.07 -14.98
N ASN A 24 6.30 4.19 -14.74
CA ASN A 24 6.85 4.74 -13.50
C ASN A 24 6.49 6.20 -13.19
N ILE A 25 5.82 6.94 -14.11
CA ILE A 25 5.40 8.32 -13.89
C ILE A 25 3.88 8.42 -13.76
N GLU A 26 3.14 7.80 -14.68
CA GLU A 26 1.67 7.90 -14.68
C GLU A 26 1.02 7.00 -13.63
N ASP A 27 1.58 5.82 -13.39
CA ASP A 27 1.00 4.85 -12.46
C ASP A 27 1.03 5.31 -10.99
N PRO A 28 2.13 5.92 -10.47
CA PRO A 28 2.13 6.48 -9.12
C PRO A 28 1.13 7.63 -8.95
N ARG A 29 0.89 8.44 -9.99
CA ARG A 29 -0.10 9.53 -9.94
C ARG A 29 -1.52 8.99 -9.85
N GLN A 30 -1.84 8.01 -10.70
CA GLN A 30 -3.14 7.34 -10.66
C GLN A 30 -3.36 6.68 -9.28
N THR A 31 -2.32 6.08 -8.73
CA THR A 31 -2.35 5.48 -7.39
C THR A 31 -2.60 6.52 -6.31
N ASN A 32 -1.89 7.65 -6.32
CA ASN A 32 -2.10 8.75 -5.37
C ASN A 32 -3.55 9.24 -5.40
N ASP A 33 -4.08 9.56 -6.59
CA ASP A 33 -5.43 10.10 -6.74
C ASP A 33 -6.49 9.12 -6.22
N GLY A 34 -6.35 7.83 -6.56
CA GLY A 34 -7.29 6.81 -6.10
C GLY A 34 -7.23 6.54 -4.60
N VAL A 35 -6.02 6.54 -4.02
CA VAL A 35 -5.83 6.34 -2.58
C VAL A 35 -6.32 7.55 -1.78
N LEU A 36 -6.06 8.78 -2.24
CA LEU A 36 -6.59 9.99 -1.61
C LEU A 36 -8.13 10.03 -1.66
N ALA A 37 -8.72 9.68 -2.80
CA ALA A 37 -10.18 9.59 -2.92
C ALA A 37 -10.77 8.53 -1.98
N ALA A 38 -10.09 7.40 -1.77
CA ALA A 38 -10.49 6.39 -0.80
C ALA A 38 -10.33 6.86 0.66
N LEU A 39 -9.28 7.63 0.93
CA LEU A 39 -9.02 8.21 2.24
C LEU A 39 -10.08 9.25 2.63
N GLU A 40 -10.48 10.14 1.71
CA GLU A 40 -11.54 11.14 1.95
C GLU A 40 -12.88 10.51 2.34
N GLN A 41 -13.13 9.27 1.91
CA GLN A 41 -14.34 8.51 2.22
C GLN A 41 -14.18 7.57 3.42
N SER A 42 -13.02 7.58 4.06
CA SER A 42 -12.69 6.76 5.22
C SER A 42 -12.66 7.65 6.46
N ALA A 43 -13.34 7.25 7.54
CA ALA A 43 -13.43 8.07 8.76
C ALA A 43 -12.15 8.05 9.62
N GLY A 44 -11.09 7.35 9.19
CA GLY A 44 -9.89 7.11 10.00
C GLY A 44 -8.73 6.58 9.15
N THR A 45 -7.96 5.65 9.73
CA THR A 45 -6.86 4.99 9.03
C THR A 45 -7.37 4.22 7.80
N LEU A 46 -6.66 4.33 6.69
CA LEU A 46 -6.87 3.55 5.47
C LEU A 46 -5.73 2.52 5.34
N TRP A 47 -6.08 1.25 5.20
CA TRP A 47 -5.13 0.19 4.90
C TRP A 47 -5.03 0.04 3.39
N ARG A 48 -3.87 0.38 2.85
CA ARG A 48 -3.54 0.22 1.44
C ARG A 48 -2.77 -1.08 1.26
N ILE A 49 -3.31 -1.97 0.45
CA ILE A 49 -2.63 -3.19 -0.01
C ILE A 49 -2.16 -2.94 -1.44
N THR A 50 -0.86 -2.97 -1.68
CA THR A 50 -0.29 -2.88 -3.04
C THR A 50 0.16 -4.27 -3.48
N ASP A 51 -0.47 -4.79 -4.52
CA ASP A 51 -0.25 -6.13 -5.02
C ASP A 51 0.61 -6.12 -6.29
N PHE A 52 1.83 -6.63 -6.16
CA PHE A 52 2.82 -6.76 -7.23
C PHE A 52 2.96 -8.20 -7.73
N SER A 53 2.05 -9.11 -7.36
CA SER A 53 2.14 -10.54 -7.73
C SER A 53 2.14 -10.77 -9.25
N GLU A 54 1.55 -9.86 -10.02
CA GLU A 54 1.46 -9.91 -11.48
C GLU A 54 2.35 -8.88 -12.19
N ALA A 55 3.25 -8.21 -11.46
CA ALA A 55 4.15 -7.19 -12.02
C ALA A 55 5.61 -7.65 -12.02
N SER A 56 6.32 -7.36 -13.11
CA SER A 56 7.76 -7.62 -13.26
C SER A 56 8.53 -6.34 -12.98
N LEU A 57 8.67 -5.99 -11.70
CA LEU A 57 9.33 -4.75 -11.29
C LEU A 57 10.83 -4.94 -11.07
N SER A 58 11.60 -3.92 -11.46
CA SER A 58 12.98 -3.76 -10.99
C SER A 58 13.02 -2.96 -9.68
N PHE A 59 14.15 -3.02 -8.98
CA PHE A 59 14.35 -2.23 -7.77
C PHE A 59 14.26 -0.72 -8.06
N SER A 60 14.68 -0.29 -9.25
CA SER A 60 14.61 1.12 -9.64
C SER A 60 13.17 1.57 -9.84
N ASP A 61 12.32 0.74 -10.45
CA ASP A 61 10.90 1.05 -10.65
C ASP A 61 10.20 1.25 -9.31
N LEU A 62 10.48 0.37 -8.34
CA LEU A 62 9.92 0.44 -7.00
C LEU A 62 10.38 1.69 -6.23
N VAL A 63 11.68 2.00 -6.23
CA VAL A 63 12.21 3.20 -5.56
C VAL A 63 11.66 4.49 -6.20
N LEU A 64 11.56 4.53 -7.53
CA LEU A 64 10.98 5.67 -8.25
C LEU A 64 9.49 5.81 -7.92
N GLY A 65 8.74 4.70 -7.94
CA GLY A 65 7.33 4.68 -7.58
C GLY A 65 7.09 5.18 -6.15
N MET A 66 7.86 4.69 -5.18
CA MET A 66 7.80 5.16 -3.79
C MET A 66 8.10 6.65 -3.64
N GLY A 67 9.03 7.19 -4.43
CA GLY A 67 9.38 8.61 -4.38
C GLY A 67 8.32 9.53 -5.00
N LEU A 68 7.47 9.00 -5.87
CA LEU A 68 6.39 9.75 -6.55
C LEU A 68 5.02 9.54 -5.90
N ASP A 69 4.88 8.49 -5.10
CA ASP A 69 3.66 8.16 -4.38
C ASP A 69 3.65 8.82 -3.00
N GLU A 70 3.08 10.01 -2.91
CA GLU A 70 3.02 10.80 -1.68
C GLU A 70 2.17 10.11 -0.60
N THR A 71 1.21 9.26 -1.02
CA THR A 71 0.31 8.58 -0.08
C THR A 71 1.00 7.52 0.76
N MET A 72 2.14 7.00 0.30
CA MET A 72 2.98 6.08 1.07
C MET A 72 3.40 6.67 2.41
N THR A 73 3.59 7.98 2.49
CA THR A 73 4.02 8.70 3.70
C THR A 73 2.86 9.31 4.50
N HIS A 74 1.61 9.15 4.03
CA HIS A 74 0.47 9.81 4.64
C HIS A 74 0.19 9.24 6.06
N PRO A 75 -0.02 10.08 7.09
CA PRO A 75 -0.12 9.61 8.48
C PRO A 75 -1.31 8.68 8.74
N GLN A 76 -2.38 8.82 7.95
CA GLN A 76 -3.57 7.96 8.02
C GLN A 76 -3.52 6.77 7.07
N VAL A 77 -2.43 6.56 6.32
CA VAL A 77 -2.29 5.39 5.45
C VAL A 77 -1.39 4.35 6.14
N ARG A 78 -1.79 3.08 6.06
CA ARG A 78 -0.98 1.93 6.46
C ARG A 78 -0.73 1.07 5.24
N ASN A 79 0.54 0.86 4.91
CA ASN A 79 0.93 0.20 3.67
C ASN A 79 1.25 -1.27 3.93
N ILE A 80 0.61 -2.13 3.16
CA ILE A 80 0.90 -3.56 3.06
C ILE A 80 1.25 -3.83 1.60
N VAL A 81 2.31 -4.59 1.36
CA VAL A 81 2.75 -4.96 0.03
C VAL A 81 2.67 -6.47 -0.12
N VAL A 82 2.08 -6.91 -1.22
CA VAL A 82 1.97 -8.32 -1.61
C VAL A 82 2.96 -8.60 -2.73
N GLY A 83 3.78 -9.62 -2.52
CA GLY A 83 4.65 -10.17 -3.56
C GLY A 83 5.68 -11.12 -2.98
N ALA A 84 5.93 -12.22 -3.70
CA ALA A 84 6.82 -13.30 -3.26
C ALA A 84 8.27 -13.15 -3.76
N SER A 85 8.63 -12.03 -4.38
CA SER A 85 10.00 -11.85 -4.87
C SER A 85 10.92 -11.34 -3.75
N GLU A 86 12.16 -11.83 -3.73
CA GLU A 86 13.25 -11.36 -2.84
C GLU A 86 13.39 -9.82 -2.89
N MET A 87 12.99 -9.22 -4.01
CA MET A 87 12.96 -7.78 -4.19
C MET A 87 11.92 -7.08 -3.30
N VAL A 88 10.72 -7.66 -3.12
CA VAL A 88 9.68 -7.09 -2.26
C VAL A 88 10.11 -7.14 -0.80
N GLU A 89 10.75 -8.22 -0.35
CA GLU A 89 11.33 -8.31 1.00
C GLU A 89 12.43 -7.26 1.21
N MET A 90 13.31 -7.08 0.22
CA MET A 90 14.34 -6.06 0.25
C MET A 90 13.75 -4.65 0.37
N ILE A 91 12.58 -4.38 -0.22
CA ILE A 91 11.87 -3.11 -0.06
C ILE A 91 11.34 -2.95 1.35
N GLY A 92 10.70 -3.96 1.94
CA GLY A 92 10.20 -3.86 3.31
C GLY A 92 11.30 -3.45 4.30
N SER A 93 12.48 -4.05 4.17
CA SER A 93 13.65 -3.68 4.98
C SER A 93 14.25 -2.32 4.62
N SER A 94 14.18 -1.91 3.35
CA SER A 94 14.70 -0.63 2.88
C SER A 94 13.79 0.55 3.22
N ALA A 95 12.47 0.41 3.07
CA ALA A 95 11.46 1.44 3.33
C ALA A 95 11.49 1.92 4.79
N ALA A 96 11.83 1.03 5.73
CA ALA A 96 12.03 1.36 7.13
C ALA A 96 13.26 2.24 7.40
N GLN A 97 14.17 2.41 6.43
CA GLN A 97 15.34 3.26 6.59
C GLN A 97 14.93 4.75 6.58
N LYS A 98 15.61 5.55 7.41
CA LYS A 98 15.30 6.99 7.60
C LYS A 98 15.31 7.80 6.30
N GLN A 99 16.11 7.39 5.32
CA GLN A 99 16.23 8.07 4.02
C GLN A 99 14.98 7.97 3.15
N TYR A 100 14.10 7.01 3.44
CA TYR A 100 12.81 6.83 2.77
C TYR A 100 11.63 7.19 3.68
N GLY A 101 11.87 7.97 4.75
CA GLY A 101 10.82 8.44 5.67
C GLY A 101 10.54 7.50 6.84
N GLY A 102 11.24 6.37 6.97
CA GLY A 102 10.99 5.40 8.05
C GLY A 102 9.62 4.73 7.91
N LEU A 103 9.23 4.43 6.67
CA LEU A 103 7.92 3.87 6.35
C LEU A 103 7.77 2.50 6.98
N SER A 104 6.67 2.31 7.72
CA SER A 104 6.25 0.99 8.16
C SER A 104 5.46 0.36 7.03
N VAL A 105 6.09 -0.59 6.34
CA VAL A 105 5.49 -1.38 5.26
C VAL A 105 5.52 -2.84 5.68
N ALA A 106 4.35 -3.46 5.80
CA ALA A 106 4.26 -4.90 5.97
C ALA A 106 4.41 -5.58 4.61
N VAL A 107 5.28 -6.58 4.50
CA VAL A 107 5.44 -7.38 3.27
C VAL A 107 4.93 -8.78 3.54
N VAL A 108 4.08 -9.28 2.64
CA VAL A 108 3.50 -10.63 2.71
C VAL A 108 3.49 -11.27 1.33
N GLU A 109 3.39 -12.59 1.28
CA GLU A 109 3.53 -13.36 0.03
C GLU A 109 2.27 -13.32 -0.84
N ASP A 110 1.09 -13.18 -0.24
CA ASP A 110 -0.20 -13.32 -0.91
C ASP A 110 -1.26 -12.32 -0.39
N LEU A 111 -2.28 -12.10 -1.23
CA LEU A 111 -3.35 -11.13 -0.96
C LEU A 111 -4.26 -11.55 0.21
N GLU A 112 -4.47 -12.85 0.43
CA GLU A 112 -5.30 -13.33 1.54
C GLU A 112 -4.67 -12.97 2.88
N THR A 113 -3.36 -13.20 3.01
CA THR A 113 -2.56 -12.83 4.17
C THR A 113 -2.57 -11.31 4.39
N ALA A 114 -2.44 -10.50 3.32
CA ALA A 114 -2.50 -9.05 3.43
C ALA A 114 -3.86 -8.56 3.95
N LEU A 115 -4.96 -9.14 3.44
CA LEU A 115 -6.31 -8.80 3.87
C LEU A 115 -6.56 -9.20 5.32
N ALA A 116 -6.11 -10.38 5.73
CA ALA A 116 -6.20 -10.83 7.11
C ALA A 116 -5.44 -9.88 8.06
N LEU A 117 -4.23 -9.45 7.67
CA LEU A 117 -3.43 -8.51 8.44
C LEU A 117 -4.10 -7.13 8.54
N ALA A 118 -4.59 -6.58 7.42
CA ALA A 118 -5.28 -5.29 7.39
C ALA A 118 -6.52 -5.28 8.30
N ARG A 119 -7.36 -6.33 8.21
CA ARG A 119 -8.57 -6.48 9.04
C ARG A 119 -8.24 -6.64 10.51
N TYR A 120 -7.20 -7.41 10.83
CA TYR A 120 -6.74 -7.56 12.21
C TYR A 120 -6.30 -6.22 12.81
N ASP A 121 -5.44 -5.50 12.09
CA ASP A 121 -4.93 -4.19 12.55
C ASP A 121 -6.04 -3.14 12.67
N ALA A 122 -7.02 -3.16 11.76
CA ALA A 122 -8.20 -2.32 11.83
C ALA A 122 -9.04 -2.61 13.09
N ALA A 123 -9.34 -3.88 13.36
CA ALA A 123 -10.11 -4.28 14.53
C ALA A 123 -9.39 -3.94 15.85
N VAL A 124 -8.06 -4.04 15.88
CA VAL A 124 -7.26 -3.65 17.06
C VAL A 124 -7.25 -2.13 17.24
N SER A 125 -7.12 -1.37 16.15
CA SER A 125 -7.10 0.09 16.19
C SER A 125 -8.42 0.67 16.69
N GLU A 126 -9.57 0.11 16.29
CA GLU A 126 -10.90 0.52 16.78
C GLU A 126 -11.08 0.32 18.30
N GLN A 127 -10.41 -0.66 18.89
CA GLN A 127 -10.48 -0.92 20.33
C GLN A 127 -9.56 0.00 21.15
N ALA A 128 -8.54 0.57 20.51
CA ALA A 128 -7.53 1.40 21.15
C ALA A 128 -7.96 2.86 21.33
N ASP A 129 -8.93 3.34 20.55
CA ASP A 129 -9.55 4.66 20.73
C ASP A 129 -10.79 4.53 21.64
N PRO A 130 -10.70 4.81 22.96
CA PRO A 130 -11.89 4.88 23.78
C PRO A 130 -12.81 6.01 23.27
N PRO A 131 -14.14 5.82 23.28
CA PRO A 131 -15.06 6.88 22.90
C PRO A 131 -14.83 8.10 23.80
N ALA A 132 -14.62 9.26 23.17
CA ALA A 132 -14.48 10.56 23.82
C ALA A 132 -15.74 10.98 24.58
#